data_AF-K3WKE4-F1
#
_entry.id   AF-K3WKE4-F1
#
_cell.length_a   1.000
_cell.length_b   1.000
_cell.length_c   1.000
_cell.angle_alpha   90.00
_cell.angle_beta   90.00
_cell.angle_gamma   90.00
#
_symmetry.space_group_name_H-M   'P 1'
#
loop_
_entity.id
_entity.type
_entity.pdbx_description
1 polymer ?
#
loop_
_entity_poly.entity_id
_entity_poly.type
_entity_poly.pdbx_seq_one_letter_code
_entity_poly.pdbx_strand_id
1 'polypeptide(L)'
;MSLTAKPETPTTAYDTIRSPGTGVDTKHTLQGDDAVEEEEEYKKKTTAQKIRSGVIYTVLSLASLYFFMVAVKLIGDGFTLALGCDTKGAFDFANNPVAGLMIGTVATALLHSSGTVTSIIVALVGAGGMTIRQGVYVIMGANVGTCVTCIMVAFGQVGDRTRFQRAMAAATVHDMYNIWSVFVMFPIEADSVAIALVHFWFNVFGIFLFYPIPITRKPILGWARSLAFFSASWPFSAVVFLIVLFLAAPGVLLGLVYMCTASSTAVQVFGWILAAVSVIVLAGLIFWYIKKGGREMWYAFLERKRNAREAQIEESKLAEGDRPSAV
;
A
#
# COMPACT_ATOMS: atom_id res chain seq x y z
N MET A 1 -43.12 30.44 -22.90
CA MET A 1 -43.25 29.82 -21.57
C MET A 1 -42.50 28.50 -21.62
N SER A 2 -41.45 28.40 -20.83
CA SER A 2 -40.46 27.31 -20.79
C SER A 2 -41.04 26.07 -20.11
N LEU A 3 -40.78 24.88 -20.66
CA LEU A 3 -40.74 23.63 -19.90
C LEU A 3 -39.49 22.85 -20.30
N THR A 4 -38.54 22.86 -19.37
CA THR A 4 -37.22 22.25 -19.42
C THR A 4 -37.28 20.74 -19.31
N ALA A 5 -36.77 20.03 -20.32
CA ALA A 5 -36.41 18.62 -20.22
C ALA A 5 -35.22 18.46 -19.27
N LYS A 6 -35.36 17.57 -18.29
CA LYS A 6 -34.31 17.20 -17.33
C LYS A 6 -33.34 16.22 -18.03
N PRO A 7 -32.01 16.41 -17.97
CA PRO A 7 -31.08 15.46 -18.57
C PRO A 7 -31.04 14.19 -17.72
N GLU A 8 -31.26 13.03 -18.36
CA GLU A 8 -31.09 11.71 -17.76
C GLU A 8 -29.61 11.49 -17.40
N THR A 9 -29.37 11.16 -16.14
CA THR A 9 -28.06 10.68 -15.66
C THR A 9 -27.74 9.31 -16.27
N PRO A 10 -26.52 9.06 -16.75
CA PRO A 10 -26.16 7.75 -17.27
C PRO A 10 -26.21 6.74 -16.13
N THR A 11 -27.14 5.78 -16.27
CA THR A 11 -27.30 4.62 -15.40
C THR A 11 -25.97 3.90 -15.32
N THR A 12 -25.44 3.80 -14.10
CA THR A 12 -24.23 3.04 -13.81
C THR A 12 -24.56 1.57 -14.03
N ALA A 13 -23.76 0.88 -14.85
CA ALA A 13 -23.90 -0.55 -15.18
C ALA A 13 -23.56 -1.45 -13.98
N TYR A 14 -24.30 -1.32 -12.89
CA TYR A 14 -24.10 -2.02 -11.61
C TYR A 14 -25.31 -2.87 -11.17
N ASP A 15 -26.44 -2.82 -11.89
CA ASP A 15 -27.68 -3.50 -11.48
C ASP A 15 -27.90 -4.90 -12.08
N THR A 16 -26.89 -5.49 -12.73
CA THR A 16 -27.00 -6.86 -13.26
C THR A 16 -25.93 -7.79 -12.67
N ILE A 17 -26.09 -8.13 -11.39
CA ILE A 17 -25.52 -9.36 -10.82
C ILE A 17 -26.67 -10.31 -10.46
N ARG A 18 -27.13 -11.05 -11.47
CA ARG A 18 -27.77 -12.36 -11.29
C ARG A 18 -26.88 -13.38 -12.00
N SER A 19 -26.41 -14.36 -11.24
CA SER A 19 -25.70 -15.53 -11.78
C SER A 19 -26.64 -16.33 -12.69
N PRO A 20 -26.11 -16.91 -13.78
CA PRO A 20 -26.10 -18.37 -13.86
C PRO A 20 -24.75 -18.92 -14.32
N GLY A 21 -24.44 -20.12 -13.84
CA GLY A 21 -23.20 -20.81 -14.16
C GLY A 21 -23.11 -21.30 -15.60
N THR A 22 -21.87 -21.42 -16.08
CA THR A 22 -21.44 -22.36 -17.12
C THR A 22 -19.94 -22.60 -16.91
N GLY A 23 -19.53 -23.86 -17.03
CA GLY A 23 -18.14 -24.29 -16.85
C GLY A 23 -17.21 -23.63 -17.86
N VAL A 24 -16.06 -23.18 -17.37
CA VAL A 24 -14.91 -22.81 -18.19
C VAL A 24 -13.69 -23.39 -17.49
N ASP A 25 -13.14 -24.46 -18.07
CA ASP A 25 -11.82 -24.98 -17.75
C ASP A 25 -10.81 -23.85 -17.85
N THR A 26 -10.21 -23.47 -16.73
CA THR A 26 -9.16 -22.44 -16.69
C THR A 26 -7.95 -23.03 -15.99
N LYS A 27 -7.09 -23.71 -16.76
CA LYS A 27 -5.71 -24.02 -16.37
C LYS A 27 -4.94 -22.70 -16.34
N HIS A 28 -4.90 -22.03 -15.20
CA HIS A 28 -3.82 -21.14 -14.75
C HIS A 28 -4.22 -20.51 -13.40
N THR A 29 -4.08 -21.27 -12.31
CA THR A 29 -4.32 -20.84 -10.93
C THR A 29 -3.07 -21.02 -10.06
N LEU A 30 -1.90 -20.58 -10.54
CA LEU A 30 -0.57 -20.86 -9.92
C LEU A 30 -0.33 -20.33 -8.49
N GLN A 31 -1.33 -19.76 -7.80
CA GLN A 31 -1.24 -19.44 -6.36
C GLN A 31 -2.44 -20.02 -5.56
N GLY A 32 -3.53 -20.37 -6.25
CA GLY A 32 -4.67 -21.03 -5.64
C GLY A 32 -4.48 -22.55 -5.60
N ASP A 33 -3.74 -23.11 -6.56
CA ASP A 33 -3.54 -24.54 -6.67
C ASP A 33 -2.68 -25.07 -5.51
N ASP A 34 -1.58 -24.40 -5.13
CA ASP A 34 -0.72 -24.81 -4.00
C ASP A 34 -1.47 -24.83 -2.66
N ALA A 35 -2.25 -23.78 -2.37
CA ALA A 35 -3.00 -23.68 -1.11
C ALA A 35 -4.14 -24.70 -1.05
N VAL A 36 -4.77 -25.01 -2.18
CA VAL A 36 -5.84 -26.02 -2.29
C VAL A 36 -5.26 -27.43 -2.18
N GLU A 37 -4.10 -27.69 -2.80
CA GLU A 37 -3.37 -28.95 -2.68
C GLU A 37 -2.91 -29.21 -1.24
N GLU A 38 -2.36 -28.21 -0.55
CA GLU A 38 -2.01 -28.30 0.87
C GLU A 38 -3.24 -28.58 1.76
N GLU A 39 -4.39 -27.96 1.46
CA GLU A 39 -5.63 -28.15 2.21
C GLU A 39 -6.20 -29.57 2.01
N GLU A 40 -6.11 -30.12 0.79
CA GLU A 40 -6.48 -31.50 0.48
C GLU A 40 -5.55 -32.51 1.15
N GLU A 41 -4.24 -32.27 1.12
CA GLU A 41 -3.24 -33.12 1.76
C GLU A 41 -3.41 -33.11 3.28
N TYR A 42 -3.68 -31.94 3.86
CA TYR A 42 -3.96 -31.80 5.30
C TYR A 42 -5.25 -32.52 5.69
N LYS A 43 -6.31 -32.45 4.89
CA LYS A 43 -7.56 -33.19 5.14
C LYS A 43 -7.34 -34.70 5.19
N LYS A 44 -6.47 -35.24 4.33
CA LYS A 44 -6.09 -36.66 4.26
C LYS A 44 -5.26 -37.15 5.47
N LYS A 45 -4.68 -36.26 6.29
CA LYS A 45 -3.88 -36.63 7.47
C LYS A 45 -4.73 -37.15 8.63
N THR A 46 -4.24 -38.19 9.30
CA THR A 46 -4.85 -38.72 10.53
C THR A 46 -4.77 -37.70 11.68
N THR A 47 -5.66 -37.79 12.68
CA THR A 47 -5.71 -36.84 13.81
C THR A 47 -4.37 -36.72 14.54
N ALA A 48 -3.64 -37.83 14.71
CA ALA A 48 -2.31 -37.84 15.31
C ALA A 48 -1.26 -37.14 14.42
N GLN A 49 -1.32 -37.31 13.09
CA GLN A 49 -0.46 -36.58 12.16
C GLN A 49 -0.77 -35.08 12.14
N LYS A 50 -2.05 -34.69 12.22
CA LYS A 50 -2.47 -33.29 12.32
C LYS A 50 -1.91 -32.62 13.58
N ILE A 51 -2.00 -33.30 14.72
CA ILE A 51 -1.42 -32.80 15.99
C ILE A 51 0.10 -32.71 15.89
N ARG A 52 0.78 -33.74 15.35
CA ARG A 52 2.23 -33.72 15.18
C ARG A 52 2.70 -32.61 14.24
N SER A 53 2.06 -32.46 13.08
CA SER A 53 2.37 -31.37 12.14
C SER A 53 2.10 -30.02 12.77
N GLY A 54 0.98 -29.86 13.49
CA GLY A 54 0.67 -28.64 14.24
C GLY A 54 1.77 -28.29 15.24
N VAL A 55 2.18 -29.24 16.09
CA VAL A 55 3.27 -29.04 17.06
C VAL A 55 4.59 -28.69 16.36
N ILE A 56 4.94 -29.35 15.26
CA ILE A 56 6.15 -29.06 14.49
C ILE A 56 6.12 -27.64 13.93
N TYR A 57 5.02 -27.22 13.28
CA TYR A 57 4.90 -25.86 12.73
C TYR A 57 4.88 -24.80 13.82
N THR A 58 4.25 -25.07 14.97
CA THR A 58 4.29 -24.17 16.13
C THR A 58 5.72 -24.02 16.67
N VAL A 59 6.45 -25.12 16.87
CA VAL A 59 7.84 -25.07 17.33
C VAL A 59 8.73 -24.36 16.30
N LEU A 60 8.55 -24.63 15.02
CA LEU A 60 9.31 -23.98 13.94
C LEU A 60 9.01 -22.47 13.86
N SER A 61 7.77 -22.07 14.05
CA SER A 61 7.38 -20.65 14.10
C SER A 61 7.94 -19.94 15.33
N LEU A 62 8.00 -20.60 16.49
CA LEU A 62 8.64 -20.04 17.69
C LEU A 62 10.16 -19.93 17.51
N ALA A 63 10.79 -20.93 16.88
CA ALA A 63 12.21 -20.91 16.57
C ALA A 63 12.55 -19.79 15.57
N SER A 64 11.75 -19.61 14.51
CA SER A 64 11.97 -18.53 13.54
C SER A 64 11.81 -17.15 14.19
N LEU A 65 10.85 -16.99 15.11
CA LEU A 65 10.68 -15.77 15.89
C LEU A 65 11.91 -15.49 16.80
N TYR A 66 12.48 -16.53 17.42
CA TYR A 66 13.71 -16.40 18.20
C TYR A 66 14.90 -15.95 17.33
N PHE A 67 15.14 -16.62 16.20
CA PHE A 67 16.22 -16.24 15.29
C PHE A 67 16.02 -14.85 14.69
N PHE A 68 14.78 -14.45 14.41
CA PHE A 68 14.45 -13.10 14.00
C PHE A 68 14.83 -12.08 15.07
N MET A 69 14.48 -12.32 16.33
CA MET A 69 14.87 -11.44 17.45
C MET A 69 16.40 -11.35 17.61
N VAL A 70 17.11 -12.47 17.43
CA VAL A 70 18.59 -12.48 17.45
C VAL A 70 19.16 -11.66 16.30
N ALA A 71 18.64 -11.82 15.08
CA ALA A 71 19.08 -11.04 13.92
C ALA A 71 18.86 -9.54 14.12
N VAL A 72 17.68 -9.16 14.64
CA VAL A 72 17.37 -7.76 14.97
C VAL A 72 18.33 -7.20 16.02
N LYS A 73 18.69 -7.99 17.05
CA LYS A 73 19.70 -7.60 18.03
C LYS A 73 21.07 -7.42 17.41
N LEU A 74 21.50 -8.34 16.54
CA LEU A 74 22.77 -8.24 15.82
C LEU A 74 22.82 -7.02 14.89
N ILE A 75 21.69 -6.65 14.27
CA ILE A 75 21.59 -5.40 13.51
C ILE A 75 21.79 -4.19 14.44
N GLY A 76 21.11 -4.15 15.59
CA GLY A 76 21.27 -3.05 16.56
C GLY A 76 22.70 -2.92 17.10
N ASP A 77 23.31 -4.04 17.50
CA ASP A 77 24.68 -4.10 18.00
C ASP A 77 25.69 -3.74 16.89
N GLY A 78 25.46 -4.22 15.66
CA GLY A 78 26.26 -3.90 14.47
C GLY A 78 26.20 -2.43 14.08
N PHE A 79 25.03 -1.79 14.18
CA PHE A 79 24.89 -0.35 13.96
C PHE A 79 25.59 0.47 15.03
N THR A 80 25.47 0.07 16.30
CA THR A 80 26.16 0.73 17.41
C THR A 80 27.67 0.63 17.25
N LEU A 81 28.17 -0.52 16.78
CA LEU A 81 29.59 -0.73 16.49
C LEU A 81 30.07 0.06 15.26
N ALA A 82 29.26 0.13 14.20
CA ALA A 82 29.60 0.84 12.97
C ALA A 82 29.55 2.37 13.12
N LEU A 83 28.65 2.89 13.97
CA LEU A 83 28.46 4.33 14.20
C LEU A 83 29.18 4.85 15.44
N GLY A 84 29.67 3.97 16.32
CA GLY A 84 30.71 4.16 17.34
C GLY A 84 30.62 5.45 18.17
N CYS A 85 31.13 6.56 17.64
CA CYS A 85 31.25 7.85 18.33
C CYS A 85 30.20 8.91 17.93
N ASP A 86 29.41 8.69 16.86
CA ASP A 86 28.43 9.65 16.34
C ASP A 86 27.03 9.03 16.14
N THR A 87 26.67 8.10 17.03
CA THR A 87 25.37 7.41 17.03
C THR A 87 24.19 8.37 17.09
N LYS A 88 24.37 9.58 17.65
CA LYS A 88 23.33 10.61 17.70
C LYS A 88 23.20 11.40 16.39
N GLY A 89 24.30 11.74 15.72
CA GLY A 89 24.27 12.47 14.45
C GLY A 89 23.74 11.63 13.28
N ALA A 90 23.98 10.31 13.31
CA ALA A 90 23.57 9.39 12.24
C ALA A 90 22.04 9.36 11.99
N PHE A 91 21.23 9.68 13.00
CA PHE A 91 19.77 9.70 12.91
C PHE A 91 19.17 11.10 13.06
N ASP A 92 19.96 12.16 12.89
CA ASP A 92 19.48 13.54 13.02
C ASP A 92 18.37 13.87 12.01
N PHE A 93 18.32 13.16 10.88
CA PHE A 93 17.21 13.25 9.94
C PHE A 93 15.87 12.91 10.59
N ALA A 94 15.83 11.99 11.57
CA ALA A 94 14.61 11.55 12.23
C ALA A 94 14.12 12.55 13.29
N ASN A 95 14.92 13.58 13.61
CA ASN A 95 14.46 14.71 14.43
C ASN A 95 13.34 15.48 13.74
N ASN A 96 13.29 15.44 12.40
CA ASN A 96 12.16 15.97 11.66
C ASN A 96 11.05 14.90 11.54
N PRO A 97 9.84 15.16 12.10
CA PRO A 97 8.72 14.21 12.07
C PRO A 97 8.36 13.70 10.67
N VAL A 98 8.39 14.59 9.67
CA VAL A 98 8.04 14.25 8.29
C VAL A 98 9.13 13.38 7.67
N ALA A 99 10.40 13.68 7.94
CA ALA A 99 11.51 12.86 7.43
C ALA A 99 11.51 11.45 8.04
N GLY A 100 11.26 11.32 9.35
CA GLY A 100 11.07 10.03 10.00
C GLY A 100 9.96 9.21 9.34
N LEU A 101 8.79 9.83 9.12
CA LEU A 101 7.66 9.21 8.41
C LEU A 101 8.04 8.72 7.02
N MET A 102 8.71 9.54 6.21
CA MET A 102 9.06 9.15 4.84
C MET A 102 10.09 8.03 4.80
N ILE A 103 11.07 8.02 5.71
CA ILE A 103 12.08 6.96 5.79
C ILE A 103 11.44 5.63 6.17
N GLY A 104 10.49 5.62 7.10
CA GLY A 104 9.72 4.42 7.43
C GLY A 104 8.94 3.88 6.24
N THR A 105 8.30 4.77 5.47
CA THR A 105 7.57 4.42 4.24
C THR A 105 8.49 3.78 3.22
N VAL A 106 9.62 4.42 2.91
CA VAL A 106 10.59 3.92 1.92
C VAL A 106 11.26 2.63 2.39
N ALA A 107 11.70 2.56 3.65
CA ALA A 107 12.33 1.36 4.21
C ALA A 107 11.38 0.16 4.14
N THR A 108 10.10 0.36 4.45
CA THR A 108 9.11 -0.72 4.37
C THR A 108 8.74 -1.06 2.94
N ALA A 109 8.62 -0.08 2.05
CA ALA A 109 8.39 -0.32 0.63
C ALA A 109 9.50 -1.19 0.01
N LEU A 110 10.75 -0.94 0.40
CA LEU A 110 11.92 -1.70 -0.08
C LEU A 110 12.04 -3.08 0.57
N LEU A 111 11.75 -3.18 1.87
CA LEU A 111 11.86 -4.45 2.61
C LEU A 111 10.59 -5.31 2.53
N HIS A 112 9.49 -4.77 1.99
CA HIS A 112 8.16 -5.37 1.90
C HIS A 112 7.56 -5.86 3.24
N SER A 113 8.18 -5.52 4.38
CA SER A 113 7.81 -6.00 5.72
C SER A 113 7.90 -4.87 6.75
N SER A 114 6.73 -4.35 7.16
CA SER A 114 6.64 -3.36 8.22
C SER A 114 6.98 -3.93 9.59
N GLY A 115 6.75 -5.22 9.82
CA GLY A 115 7.16 -5.92 11.05
C GLY A 115 8.68 -5.94 11.22
N THR A 116 9.42 -6.15 10.12
CA THR A 116 10.89 -6.10 10.12
C THR A 116 11.38 -4.69 10.44
N VAL A 117 10.85 -3.66 9.76
CA VAL A 117 11.21 -2.26 10.02
C VAL A 117 10.89 -1.86 11.45
N THR A 118 9.70 -2.20 11.95
CA THR A 118 9.29 -1.92 13.33
C THR A 118 10.23 -2.56 14.34
N SER A 119 10.65 -3.81 14.11
CA SER A 119 11.54 -4.54 15.02
C SER A 119 12.94 -3.94 15.06
N ILE A 120 13.48 -3.52 13.91
CA ILE A 120 14.75 -2.79 13.84
C ILE A 120 14.67 -1.48 14.63
N ILE A 121 13.59 -0.72 14.47
CA ILE A 121 13.40 0.54 15.21
C ILE A 121 13.27 0.29 16.71
N VAL A 122 12.53 -0.74 17.14
CA VAL A 122 12.44 -1.13 18.56
C VAL A 122 13.83 -1.45 19.12
N ALA A 123 14.66 -2.18 18.38
CA ALA A 123 16.01 -2.51 18.80
C ALA A 123 16.94 -1.28 18.87
N LEU A 124 16.87 -0.38 17.89
CA LEU A 124 17.64 0.87 17.89
C LEU A 124 17.25 1.80 19.03
N VAL A 125 15.96 1.87 19.37
CA VAL A 125 15.49 2.61 20.55
C VAL A 125 15.97 1.94 21.85
N GLY A 126 15.90 0.60 21.92
CA GLY A 126 16.39 -0.16 23.08
C GLY A 126 17.91 -0.05 23.31
N ALA A 127 18.68 0.08 22.23
CA ALA A 127 20.13 0.30 22.27
C ALA A 127 20.50 1.78 22.50
N GLY A 128 19.53 2.70 22.55
CA GLY A 128 19.76 4.14 22.74
C GLY A 128 20.26 4.89 21.50
N GLY A 129 20.28 4.25 20.32
CA GLY A 129 20.66 4.86 19.05
C GLY A 129 19.57 5.78 18.47
N MET A 130 18.32 5.60 18.87
CA MET A 130 17.20 6.47 18.52
C MET A 130 16.34 6.79 19.74
N THR A 131 15.74 7.97 19.77
CA THR A 131 14.73 8.31 20.78
C THR A 131 13.39 7.65 20.44
N ILE A 132 12.55 7.47 21.46
CA ILE A 132 11.18 6.95 21.28
C ILE A 132 10.40 7.82 20.28
N ARG A 133 10.53 9.14 20.38
CA ARG A 133 9.84 10.10 19.49
C ARG A 133 10.26 9.91 18.02
N GLN A 134 11.56 9.76 17.75
CA GLN A 134 12.07 9.47 16.40
C GLN A 134 11.53 8.12 15.88
N GLY A 135 11.54 7.08 16.73
CA GLY A 135 11.03 5.76 16.37
C GLY A 135 9.54 5.76 16.01
N VAL A 136 8.72 6.54 16.71
CA VAL A 136 7.27 6.66 16.42
C VAL A 136 7.03 7.14 14.99
N TYR A 137 7.71 8.19 14.54
CA TYR A 137 7.52 8.71 13.18
C TYR A 137 7.93 7.70 12.11
N VAL A 138 9.04 6.98 12.31
CA VAL A 138 9.46 5.91 11.38
C VAL A 138 8.44 4.76 11.35
N ILE A 139 7.86 4.41 12.48
CA ILE A 139 6.86 3.34 12.57
C ILE A 139 5.54 3.74 11.91
N MET A 140 5.09 5.00 12.07
CA MET A 140 3.96 5.53 11.31
C MET A 140 4.23 5.43 9.79
N GLY A 141 5.47 5.68 9.38
CA GLY A 141 5.91 5.52 7.99
C GLY A 141 5.84 4.07 7.53
N ALA A 142 6.27 3.13 8.38
CA ALA A 142 6.21 1.71 8.08
C ALA A 142 4.77 1.20 7.83
N ASN A 143 3.78 1.78 8.52
CA ASN A 143 2.37 1.48 8.25
C ASN A 143 1.93 1.96 6.87
N VAL A 144 2.37 3.15 6.46
CA VAL A 144 2.14 3.63 5.09
C VAL A 144 2.86 2.72 4.08
N GLY A 145 4.11 2.32 4.35
CA GLY A 145 4.85 1.46 3.43
C GLY A 145 4.25 0.05 3.23
N THR A 146 3.49 -0.47 4.19
CA THR A 146 2.81 -1.79 4.07
C THR A 146 1.85 -1.85 2.88
N CYS A 147 1.32 -0.70 2.46
CA CYS A 147 0.45 -0.56 1.31
C CYS A 147 1.11 -1.07 0.00
N VAL A 148 2.44 -0.94 -0.13
CA VAL A 148 3.19 -1.47 -1.28
C VAL A 148 3.03 -2.98 -1.38
N THR A 149 3.12 -3.68 -0.25
CA THR A 149 2.97 -5.13 -0.18
C THR A 149 1.55 -5.54 -0.58
N CYS A 150 0.52 -4.85 -0.10
CA CYS A 150 -0.88 -5.14 -0.45
C CYS A 150 -1.16 -4.98 -1.95
N ILE A 151 -0.66 -3.91 -2.57
CA ILE A 151 -0.81 -3.70 -4.01
C ILE A 151 0.01 -4.70 -4.82
N MET A 152 1.24 -5.03 -4.38
CA MET A 152 2.07 -6.04 -5.05
C MET A 152 1.38 -7.42 -5.04
N VAL A 153 0.78 -7.82 -3.91
CA VAL A 153 0.00 -9.07 -3.80
C VAL A 153 -1.23 -9.01 -4.71
N ALA A 154 -1.95 -7.87 -4.75
CA ALA A 154 -3.08 -7.70 -5.65
C ALA A 154 -2.66 -7.81 -7.13
N PHE A 155 -1.50 -7.26 -7.51
CA PHE A 155 -0.91 -7.40 -8.85
C PHE A 155 -0.64 -8.84 -9.26
N GLY A 156 -0.33 -9.73 -8.32
CA GLY A 156 -0.22 -11.17 -8.61
C GLY A 156 -1.49 -11.76 -9.24
N GLN A 157 -2.65 -11.11 -9.04
CA GLN A 157 -3.94 -11.54 -9.58
C GLN A 157 -4.28 -10.93 -10.94
N VAL A 158 -3.37 -10.17 -11.58
CA VAL A 158 -3.63 -9.39 -12.82
C VAL A 158 -4.10 -10.22 -14.02
N GLY A 159 -3.86 -11.54 -14.00
CA GLY A 159 -4.28 -12.48 -15.04
C GLY A 159 -5.80 -12.62 -15.18
N ASP A 160 -6.55 -12.58 -14.07
CA ASP A 160 -8.02 -12.62 -14.05
C ASP A 160 -8.55 -11.25 -13.63
N ARG A 161 -9.30 -10.61 -14.52
CA ARG A 161 -9.82 -9.25 -14.30
C ARG A 161 -10.71 -9.15 -13.08
N THR A 162 -11.59 -10.13 -12.87
CA THR A 162 -12.55 -10.10 -11.75
C THR A 162 -11.82 -10.32 -10.43
N ARG A 163 -10.84 -11.22 -10.39
CA ARG A 163 -9.98 -11.43 -9.21
C ARG A 163 -9.10 -10.22 -8.93
N PHE A 164 -8.46 -9.67 -9.95
CA PHE A 164 -7.62 -8.49 -9.84
C PHE A 164 -8.40 -7.29 -9.30
N GLN A 165 -9.60 -7.03 -9.83
CA GLN A 165 -10.43 -5.92 -9.36
C GLN A 165 -10.83 -6.09 -7.88
N ARG A 166 -11.17 -7.31 -7.45
CA ARG A 166 -11.49 -7.61 -6.04
C ARG A 166 -10.27 -7.47 -5.13
N ALA A 167 -9.12 -8.01 -5.55
CA ALA A 167 -7.87 -7.94 -4.81
C ALA A 167 -7.37 -6.48 -4.68
N MET A 168 -7.41 -5.71 -5.77
CA MET A 168 -7.08 -4.28 -5.77
C MET A 168 -8.05 -3.47 -4.92
N ALA A 169 -9.35 -3.80 -4.91
CA ALA A 169 -10.31 -3.12 -4.03
C ALA A 169 -10.00 -3.39 -2.55
N ALA A 170 -9.67 -4.63 -2.18
CA ALA A 170 -9.28 -4.98 -0.82
C ALA A 170 -7.96 -4.29 -0.41
N ALA A 171 -6.94 -4.33 -1.27
CA ALA A 171 -5.67 -3.64 -1.06
C ALA A 171 -5.87 -2.13 -0.88
N THR A 172 -6.63 -1.48 -1.76
CA THR A 172 -6.81 -0.02 -1.67
C THR A 172 -7.61 0.39 -0.41
N VAL A 173 -8.53 -0.44 0.07
CA VAL A 173 -9.21 -0.17 1.35
C VAL A 173 -8.21 -0.19 2.51
N HIS A 174 -7.32 -1.19 2.54
CA HIS A 174 -6.23 -1.26 3.51
C HIS A 174 -5.32 -0.02 3.40
N ASP A 175 -4.92 0.35 2.18
CA ASP A 175 -3.99 1.45 1.97
C ASP A 175 -4.58 2.78 2.43
N MET A 176 -5.83 3.03 2.06
CA MET A 176 -6.52 4.26 2.39
C MET A 176 -6.79 4.39 3.89
N TYR A 177 -7.01 3.25 4.56
CA TYR A 177 -7.09 3.20 6.01
C TYR A 177 -5.76 3.60 6.66
N ASN A 178 -4.63 3.05 6.22
CA ASN A 178 -3.30 3.36 6.76
C ASN A 178 -2.90 4.82 6.50
N ILE A 179 -3.21 5.34 5.31
CA ILE A 179 -2.90 6.73 4.95
C ILE A 179 -3.73 7.71 5.80
N TRP A 180 -5.03 7.44 5.97
CA TRP A 180 -5.89 8.35 6.74
C TRP A 180 -5.61 8.30 8.24
N SER A 181 -5.29 7.12 8.78
CA SER A 181 -4.88 6.99 10.18
C SER A 181 -3.59 7.74 10.46
N VAL A 182 -2.58 7.74 9.55
CA VAL A 182 -1.42 8.65 9.66
C VAL A 182 -1.86 10.10 9.57
N PHE A 183 -2.69 10.47 8.59
CA PHE A 183 -3.15 11.86 8.43
C PHE A 183 -3.82 12.43 9.69
N VAL A 184 -4.57 11.59 10.43
CA VAL A 184 -5.23 11.98 11.67
C VAL A 184 -4.31 11.93 12.88
N MET A 185 -3.47 10.91 13.00
CA MET A 185 -2.61 10.72 14.17
C MET A 185 -1.32 11.55 14.12
N PHE A 186 -0.80 11.85 12.94
CA PHE A 186 0.45 12.60 12.77
C PHE A 186 0.43 14.02 13.36
N PRO A 187 -0.67 14.81 13.24
CA PRO A 187 -0.77 16.12 13.88
C PRO A 187 -1.01 16.06 15.40
N ILE A 188 -1.49 14.93 15.91
CA ILE A 188 -1.73 14.73 17.34
C ILE A 188 -0.37 14.38 17.95
N GLU A 189 0.38 15.40 18.40
CA GLU A 189 1.64 15.22 19.13
C GLU A 189 1.41 14.40 20.40
N ALA A 190 1.52 13.08 20.29
CA ALA A 190 1.51 12.18 21.43
C ALA A 190 2.95 11.89 21.83
N ASP A 191 3.44 12.63 22.81
CA ASP A 191 4.61 12.21 23.56
C ASP A 191 4.37 10.80 24.11
N SER A 192 5.09 9.84 23.55
CA SER A 192 5.43 8.57 24.21
C SER A 192 4.27 7.65 24.58
N VAL A 193 3.25 7.48 23.74
CA VAL A 193 2.41 6.28 23.84
C VAL A 193 3.16 5.15 23.13
N ALA A 194 3.73 4.23 23.91
CA ALA A 194 4.71 3.21 23.54
C ALA A 194 4.65 2.70 22.09
N ILE A 195 5.83 2.44 21.52
CA ILE A 195 6.05 1.89 20.17
C ILE A 195 5.12 0.72 19.80
N ALA A 196 4.76 -0.15 20.75
CA ALA A 196 3.80 -1.25 20.54
C ALA A 196 2.32 -0.80 20.62
N LEU A 197 2.03 0.21 21.45
CA LEU A 197 0.72 0.82 21.58
C LEU A 197 0.39 1.71 20.38
N VAL A 198 1.35 2.33 19.69
CA VAL A 198 1.05 3.04 18.43
C VAL A 198 0.52 2.06 17.40
N HIS A 199 1.19 0.94 17.12
CA HIS A 199 0.66 -0.05 16.16
C HIS A 199 -0.70 -0.62 16.57
N PHE A 200 -0.87 -0.94 17.85
CA PHE A 200 -2.14 -1.43 18.38
C PHE A 200 -3.24 -0.37 18.28
N TRP A 201 -3.02 0.84 18.81
CA TRP A 201 -3.98 1.93 18.79
C TRP A 201 -4.18 2.52 17.40
N PHE A 202 -3.24 2.45 16.48
CA PHE A 202 -3.41 2.87 15.09
C PHE A 202 -4.43 1.98 14.39
N ASN A 203 -4.33 0.67 14.59
CA ASN A 203 -5.30 -0.31 14.10
C ASN A 203 -6.64 -0.26 14.90
N VAL A 204 -6.61 0.00 16.20
CA VAL A 204 -7.84 0.07 17.01
C VAL A 204 -8.59 1.39 16.80
N PHE A 205 -7.94 2.55 16.89
CA PHE A 205 -8.56 3.85 16.61
C PHE A 205 -8.98 3.97 15.16
N GLY A 206 -8.21 3.48 14.18
CA GLY A 206 -8.71 3.51 12.81
C GLY A 206 -9.99 2.68 12.68
N ILE A 207 -10.09 1.51 13.34
CA ILE A 207 -11.35 0.75 13.36
C ILE A 207 -12.45 1.58 14.04
N PHE A 208 -12.20 2.19 15.19
CA PHE A 208 -13.19 3.02 15.90
C PHE A 208 -13.51 4.37 15.24
N LEU A 209 -12.66 4.88 14.34
CA LEU A 209 -12.87 6.15 13.63
C LEU A 209 -13.65 5.94 12.33
N PHE A 210 -13.37 4.85 11.62
CA PHE A 210 -13.97 4.57 10.31
C PHE A 210 -15.13 3.57 10.38
N TYR A 211 -15.13 2.66 11.35
CA TYR A 211 -16.19 1.68 11.44
C TYR A 211 -17.46 2.29 12.08
N PRO A 212 -17.46 2.90 13.27
CA PRO A 212 -18.69 3.45 13.87
C PRO A 212 -19.33 4.60 13.08
N ILE A 213 -18.54 5.45 12.42
CA ILE A 213 -19.02 6.70 11.78
C ILE A 213 -19.26 6.48 10.28
N PRO A 214 -20.51 6.43 9.78
CA PRO A 214 -20.79 6.09 8.38
C PRO A 214 -20.26 7.12 7.37
N ILE A 215 -20.07 8.37 7.81
CA ILE A 215 -19.64 9.49 6.96
C ILE A 215 -18.17 9.34 6.55
N THR A 216 -17.31 8.86 7.45
CA THR A 216 -15.87 8.71 7.21
C THR A 216 -15.55 7.56 6.25
N ARG A 217 -16.47 6.59 6.09
CA ARG A 217 -16.34 5.46 5.16
C ARG A 217 -16.48 5.83 3.68
N LYS A 218 -17.33 6.81 3.36
CA LYS A 218 -17.69 7.19 1.98
C LYS A 218 -16.48 7.59 1.11
N PRO A 219 -15.59 8.52 1.55
CA PRO A 219 -14.43 8.89 0.75
C PRO A 219 -13.47 7.71 0.53
N ILE A 220 -13.22 6.93 1.58
CA ILE A 220 -12.31 5.77 1.57
C ILE A 220 -12.77 4.73 0.54
N LEU A 221 -14.03 4.31 0.63
CA LEU A 221 -14.60 3.32 -0.29
C LEU A 221 -14.73 3.86 -1.72
N GLY A 222 -15.02 5.15 -1.89
CA GLY A 222 -15.10 5.79 -3.20
C GLY A 222 -13.75 5.80 -3.91
N TRP A 223 -12.69 6.22 -3.22
CA TRP A 223 -11.33 6.23 -3.75
C TRP A 223 -10.82 4.81 -4.02
N ALA A 224 -11.07 3.86 -3.11
CA ALA A 224 -10.70 2.47 -3.32
C ALA A 224 -11.33 1.86 -4.58
N ARG A 225 -12.63 2.11 -4.80
CA ARG A 225 -13.33 1.65 -6.02
C ARG A 225 -12.79 2.33 -7.28
N SER A 226 -12.48 3.62 -7.21
CA SER A 226 -11.94 4.36 -8.35
C SER A 226 -10.55 3.83 -8.75
N LEU A 227 -9.67 3.59 -7.77
CA LEU A 227 -8.34 3.07 -8.04
C LEU A 227 -8.42 1.63 -8.59
N ALA A 228 -9.24 0.77 -7.96
CA ALA A 228 -9.44 -0.60 -8.44
C ALA A 228 -9.97 -0.63 -9.89
N PHE A 229 -10.89 0.29 -10.25
CA PHE A 229 -11.38 0.42 -11.63
C PHE A 229 -10.27 0.86 -12.61
N PHE A 230 -9.45 1.84 -12.23
CA PHE A 230 -8.32 2.29 -13.05
C PHE A 230 -7.31 1.16 -13.28
N SER A 231 -6.94 0.45 -12.21
CA SER A 231 -6.01 -0.67 -12.25
C SER A 231 -6.54 -1.81 -13.11
N ALA A 232 -7.81 -2.20 -12.93
CA ALA A 232 -8.42 -3.24 -13.75
C ALA A 232 -8.47 -2.87 -15.24
N SER A 233 -8.68 -1.59 -15.56
CA SER A 233 -8.73 -1.09 -16.95
C SER A 233 -7.35 -1.07 -17.61
N TRP A 234 -6.33 -0.60 -16.89
CA TRP A 234 -4.95 -0.61 -17.34
C TRP A 234 -4.02 -0.94 -16.17
N PRO A 235 -3.47 -2.17 -16.09
CA PRO A 235 -2.69 -2.62 -14.93
C PRO A 235 -1.51 -1.71 -14.57
N PHE A 236 -0.89 -1.08 -15.58
CA PHE A 236 0.20 -0.14 -15.35
C PHE A 236 -0.21 1.09 -14.51
N SER A 237 -1.49 1.43 -14.45
CA SER A 237 -1.97 2.52 -13.58
C SER A 237 -1.69 2.25 -12.10
N ALA A 238 -1.71 1.00 -11.63
CA ALA A 238 -1.31 0.69 -10.26
C ALA A 238 0.21 0.73 -10.06
N VAL A 239 1.02 0.51 -11.11
CA VAL A 239 2.48 0.71 -11.04
C VAL A 239 2.80 2.20 -10.94
N VAL A 240 2.13 3.02 -11.75
CA VAL A 240 2.25 4.49 -11.67
C VAL A 240 1.81 4.97 -10.28
N PHE A 241 0.70 4.45 -9.76
CA PHE A 241 0.26 4.76 -8.40
C PHE A 241 1.33 4.41 -7.37
N LEU A 242 1.93 3.22 -7.44
CA LEU A 242 3.00 2.80 -6.54
C LEU A 242 4.21 3.72 -6.60
N ILE A 243 4.70 4.03 -7.81
CA ILE A 243 5.85 4.92 -8.00
C ILE A 243 5.54 6.31 -7.46
N VAL A 244 4.37 6.86 -7.79
CA VAL A 244 4.01 8.21 -7.36
C VAL A 244 3.85 8.28 -5.84
N LEU A 245 3.13 7.33 -5.23
CA LEU A 245 2.77 7.40 -3.82
C LEU A 245 3.90 6.96 -2.88
N PHE A 246 4.71 5.97 -3.26
CA PHE A 246 5.71 5.39 -2.36
C PHE A 246 7.17 5.73 -2.70
N LEU A 247 7.42 6.31 -3.87
CA LEU A 247 8.78 6.73 -4.26
C LEU A 247 8.84 8.24 -4.54
N ALA A 248 8.03 8.75 -5.48
CA ALA A 248 8.10 10.14 -5.91
C ALA A 248 7.62 11.10 -4.81
N ALA A 249 6.43 10.88 -4.23
CA ALA A 249 5.90 11.76 -3.20
C ALA A 249 6.77 11.74 -1.93
N PRO A 250 7.20 10.58 -1.38
CA PRO A 250 8.12 10.56 -0.25
C PRO A 250 9.48 11.15 -0.55
N GLY A 251 10.04 10.88 -1.75
CA GLY A 251 11.32 11.43 -2.17
C GLY A 251 11.30 12.95 -2.34
N VAL A 252 10.25 13.50 -2.95
CA VAL A 252 10.05 14.95 -3.07
C VAL A 252 9.88 15.58 -1.69
N LEU A 253 9.05 14.99 -0.81
CA LEU A 253 8.86 15.50 0.54
C LEU A 253 10.16 15.46 1.35
N LEU A 254 10.95 14.38 1.27
CA LEU A 254 12.27 14.29 1.90
C LEU A 254 13.22 15.36 1.37
N GLY A 255 13.29 15.53 0.04
CA GLY A 255 14.12 16.56 -0.57
C GLY A 255 13.75 17.96 -0.12
N LEU A 256 12.44 18.27 -0.09
CA LEU A 256 11.92 19.55 0.40
C LEU A 256 12.24 19.77 1.89
N VAL A 257 12.03 18.75 2.74
CA VAL A 257 12.33 18.84 4.16
C VAL A 257 13.82 19.09 4.38
N TYR A 258 14.69 18.36 3.69
CA TYR A 258 16.13 18.54 3.78
C TYR A 258 16.56 19.96 3.37
N MET A 259 15.99 20.49 2.29
CA MET A 259 16.29 21.85 1.83
C MET A 259 15.73 22.92 2.77
N CYS A 260 14.51 22.79 3.26
CA CYS A 260 13.88 23.75 4.18
C CYS A 260 14.52 23.77 5.57
N THR A 261 15.28 22.72 5.93
CA THR A 261 16.00 22.62 7.21
C THR A 261 17.52 22.77 7.07
N ALA A 262 18.00 23.09 5.86
CA ALA A 262 19.43 23.28 5.61
C ALA A 262 20.01 24.45 6.42
N SER A 263 21.26 24.29 6.86
CA SER A 263 21.99 25.32 7.64
C SER A 263 22.34 26.58 6.83
N SER A 264 22.42 26.47 5.50
CA SER A 264 22.62 27.61 4.61
C SER A 264 21.30 28.32 4.34
N THR A 265 21.23 29.61 4.72
CA THR A 265 20.04 30.46 4.47
C THR A 265 19.65 30.50 2.99
N ALA A 266 20.63 30.45 2.07
CA ALA A 266 20.35 30.43 0.63
C ALA A 266 19.63 29.13 0.20
N VAL A 267 20.06 27.98 0.72
CA VAL A 267 19.43 26.68 0.44
C VAL A 267 18.05 26.61 1.07
N GLN A 268 17.89 27.14 2.28
CA GLN A 268 16.62 27.20 2.98
C GLN A 268 15.57 28.04 2.25
N VAL A 269 15.93 29.24 1.79
CA VAL A 269 15.03 30.11 1.01
C VAL A 269 14.63 29.43 -0.30
N PHE A 270 15.58 28.82 -1.00
CA PHE A 270 15.29 28.07 -2.22
C PHE A 270 14.38 26.86 -1.95
N GLY A 271 14.55 26.17 -0.82
CA GLY A 271 13.67 25.10 -0.35
C GLY A 271 12.23 25.57 -0.17
N TRP A 272 12.01 26.69 0.53
CA TRP A 272 10.67 27.26 0.73
C TRP A 272 10.01 27.70 -0.57
N ILE A 273 10.77 28.28 -1.51
CA ILE A 273 10.28 28.61 -2.85
C ILE A 273 9.84 27.34 -3.58
N LEU A 274 10.67 26.30 -3.58
CA LEU A 274 10.36 25.03 -4.25
C LEU A 274 9.15 24.33 -3.63
N ALA A 275 8.99 24.41 -2.30
CA ALA A 275 7.83 23.91 -1.58
C ALA A 275 6.55 24.66 -2.00
N ALA A 276 6.59 26.00 -2.05
CA ALA A 276 5.45 26.80 -2.50
C ALA A 276 5.07 26.49 -3.96
N VAL A 277 6.06 26.35 -4.85
CA VAL A 277 5.83 25.95 -6.24
C VAL A 277 5.20 24.56 -6.32
N SER A 278 5.68 23.61 -5.53
CA SER A 278 5.15 22.25 -5.50
C SER A 278 3.69 22.21 -5.06
N VAL A 279 3.33 23.02 -4.05
CA VAL A 279 1.93 23.18 -3.61
C VAL A 279 1.06 23.82 -4.70
N ILE A 280 1.55 24.87 -5.38
CA ILE A 280 0.82 25.53 -6.47
C ILE A 280 0.60 24.56 -7.64
N VAL A 281 1.63 23.81 -8.03
CA VAL A 281 1.54 22.81 -9.10
C VAL A 281 0.53 21.73 -8.71
N LEU A 282 0.60 21.21 -7.49
CA LEU A 282 -0.36 20.20 -7.00
C LEU A 282 -1.79 20.74 -7.01
N ALA A 283 -2.02 21.95 -6.49
CA ALA A 283 -3.32 22.60 -6.50
C ALA A 283 -3.83 22.84 -7.94
N GLY A 284 -2.95 23.26 -8.85
CA GLY A 284 -3.26 23.44 -10.27
C GLY A 284 -3.64 22.13 -10.96
N LEU A 285 -2.93 21.04 -10.67
CA LEU A 285 -3.24 19.70 -11.18
C LEU A 285 -4.58 19.20 -10.64
N ILE A 286 -4.85 19.37 -9.35
CA ILE A 286 -6.13 19.02 -8.72
C ILE A 286 -7.27 19.84 -9.34
N PHE A 287 -7.07 21.15 -9.51
CA PHE A 287 -8.06 22.03 -10.14
C PHE A 287 -8.33 21.63 -11.59
N TRP A 288 -7.27 21.35 -12.37
CA TRP A 288 -7.40 20.88 -13.74
C TRP A 288 -8.17 19.55 -13.81
N TYR A 289 -7.84 18.61 -12.93
CA TYR A 289 -8.49 17.31 -12.85
C TYR A 289 -9.98 17.43 -12.52
N ILE A 290 -10.34 18.26 -11.53
CA ILE A 290 -11.72 18.38 -11.02
C ILE A 290 -12.59 19.32 -11.89
N LYS A 291 -12.05 20.46 -12.33
CA LYS A 291 -12.84 21.56 -12.93
C LYS A 291 -12.60 21.80 -14.42
N LYS A 292 -11.45 21.40 -14.96
CA LYS A 292 -11.04 21.75 -16.35
C LYS A 292 -11.01 20.54 -17.29
N GLY A 293 -11.77 19.49 -16.96
CA GLY A 293 -11.94 18.31 -17.83
C GLY A 293 -10.81 17.27 -17.76
N GLY A 294 -9.81 17.42 -16.88
CA GLY A 294 -8.73 16.44 -16.75
C GLY A 294 -9.22 15.05 -16.36
N ARG A 295 -10.28 14.98 -15.54
CA ARG A 295 -10.97 13.72 -15.22
C ARG A 295 -11.50 13.05 -16.48
N GLU A 296 -12.27 13.74 -17.31
CA GLU A 296 -12.86 13.18 -18.54
C GLU A 296 -11.80 12.66 -19.51
N MET A 297 -10.71 13.41 -19.67
CA MET A 297 -9.57 13.00 -20.48
C MET A 297 -8.93 11.70 -19.96
N TRP A 298 -8.77 11.58 -18.64
CA TRP A 298 -8.23 10.39 -18.01
C TRP A 298 -9.13 9.17 -18.21
N TYR A 299 -10.44 9.31 -18.01
CA TYR A 299 -11.39 8.23 -18.25
C TYR A 299 -11.42 7.81 -19.72
N ALA A 300 -11.41 8.76 -20.66
CA ALA A 300 -11.35 8.47 -22.09
C ALA A 300 -10.07 7.73 -22.47
N PHE A 301 -8.92 8.09 -21.88
CA PHE A 301 -7.66 7.37 -22.07
C PHE A 301 -7.75 5.92 -21.56
N LEU A 302 -8.27 5.72 -20.35
CA LEU A 302 -8.42 4.40 -19.76
C LEU A 302 -9.37 3.52 -20.58
N GLU A 303 -10.47 4.08 -21.08
CA GLU A 303 -11.41 3.37 -21.93
C GLU A 303 -10.78 2.94 -23.26
N ARG A 304 -9.98 3.80 -23.90
CA ARG A 304 -9.21 3.42 -25.10
C ARG A 304 -8.25 2.26 -24.82
N LYS A 305 -7.50 2.32 -23.71
CA LYS A 305 -6.57 1.25 -23.32
C LYS A 305 -7.29 -0.05 -22.97
N ARG A 306 -8.44 0.03 -22.30
CA ARG A 306 -9.30 -1.12 -21.99
C ARG A 306 -9.77 -1.80 -23.28
N ASN A 307 -10.35 -1.04 -24.20
CA ASN A 307 -10.90 -1.57 -25.45
C ASN A 307 -9.80 -2.20 -26.31
N ALA A 308 -8.61 -1.57 -26.39
CA ALA A 308 -7.47 -2.15 -27.09
C ALA A 308 -7.01 -3.49 -26.51
N ARG A 309 -7.00 -3.63 -25.17
CA ARG A 309 -6.65 -4.89 -24.50
C ARG A 309 -7.72 -5.96 -24.70
N GLU A 310 -9.00 -5.58 -24.72
CA GLU A 310 -10.11 -6.52 -25.01
C GLU A 310 -10.02 -7.06 -26.44
N ALA A 311 -9.79 -6.17 -27.42
CA ALA A 311 -9.57 -6.57 -28.81
C ALA A 311 -8.38 -7.54 -28.94
N GLN A 312 -7.25 -7.29 -28.27
CA GLN A 312 -6.11 -8.19 -28.27
C GLN A 312 -6.41 -9.57 -27.65
N ILE A 313 -7.21 -9.60 -26.57
CA ILE A 313 -7.60 -10.86 -25.94
C ILE A 313 -8.54 -11.63 -26.88
N GLU A 314 -9.48 -10.95 -27.53
CA GLU A 314 -10.39 -11.57 -28.50
C GLU A 314 -9.65 -12.11 -29.73
N GLU A 315 -8.73 -11.33 -30.31
CA GLU A 315 -7.83 -11.78 -31.37
C GLU A 315 -6.98 -12.99 -30.94
N SER A 316 -6.45 -13.00 -29.72
CA SER A 316 -5.67 -14.13 -29.21
C SER A 316 -6.50 -15.40 -29.03
N LYS A 317 -7.77 -15.27 -28.59
CA LYS A 317 -8.70 -16.39 -28.45
C LYS A 317 -9.13 -16.95 -29.80
N LEU A 318 -9.33 -16.09 -30.79
CA LEU A 318 -9.60 -16.50 -32.16
C LEU A 318 -8.38 -17.23 -32.75
N ALA A 319 -7.17 -16.72 -32.53
CA ALA A 319 -5.93 -17.36 -32.97
C ALA A 319 -5.61 -18.69 -32.26
N GLU A 320 -6.10 -18.91 -31.04
CA GLU A 320 -6.02 -20.20 -30.34
C GLU A 320 -7.14 -21.17 -30.75
N GLY A 321 -8.35 -20.67 -30.99
CA GLY A 321 -9.49 -21.47 -31.46
C GLY A 321 -9.34 -21.96 -32.90
N ASP A 322 -8.54 -21.28 -33.72
CA ASP A 322 -8.27 -21.64 -35.11
C ASP A 322 -6.99 -22.50 -35.27
N ARG A 323 -6.34 -22.91 -34.16
CA ARG A 323 -5.31 -23.95 -34.25
C ARG A 323 -6.00 -25.29 -34.50
N PRO A 324 -5.76 -25.95 -35.65
CA PRO A 324 -6.22 -27.33 -35.80
C PRO A 324 -5.61 -28.14 -34.65
N SER A 325 -6.45 -28.97 -34.02
CA SER A 325 -6.02 -29.94 -33.01
C SER A 325 -4.95 -30.83 -33.62
N ALA A 326 -3.69 -30.44 -33.46
CA ALA A 326 -2.56 -31.30 -33.75
C ALA A 326 -2.42 -32.25 -32.55
N VAL A 327 -3.03 -33.43 -32.75
CA VAL A 327 -2.83 -34.78 -32.18
C VAL A 327 -4.17 -35.41 -31.85
#